data_AF-A0A820XIW7-F1
#
_entry.id   AF-A0A820XIW7-F1
#
_cell.length_a   1.000
_cell.length_b   1.000
_cell.length_c   1.000
_cell.angle_alpha   90.00
_cell.angle_beta   90.00
_cell.angle_gamma   90.00
#
_symmetry.space_group_name_H-M   'P 1'
#
loop_
_entity.id
_entity.type
_entity.pdbx_description
1 polymer ?
#
loop_
_entity_poly.entity_id
_entity_poly.type
_entity_poly.pdbx_seq_one_letter_code
_entity_poly.pdbx_strand_id
1 'polypeptide(L)' 'CSQINITVVAVDSPVNPTNTPMADESDKFYANLQDTVNRISTKDMLIIMGDFNATI' A
#
# COMPACT_ATOMS: atom_id res chain seq x y z
N CYS A 1 4.51 29.61 -10.77
CA CYS A 1 4.76 28.37 -10.01
C CYS A 1 3.53 27.48 -10.11
N SER A 2 3.67 26.26 -10.61
CA SER A 2 2.64 25.23 -10.53
C SER A 2 2.63 24.65 -9.11
N GLN A 3 1.44 24.41 -8.55
CA GLN A 3 1.27 23.71 -7.28
C GLN A 3 1.57 22.22 -7.50
N ILE A 4 2.42 21.64 -6.65
CA ILE A 4 2.71 20.19 -6.64
C ILE A 4 1.91 19.60 -5.48
N ASN A 5 0.99 18.68 -5.77
CA ASN A 5 0.23 17.97 -4.74
C ASN A 5 0.92 16.64 -4.39
N ILE A 6 1.46 16.55 -3.18
CA ILE A 6 2.10 15.32 -2.69
C ILE A 6 1.05 14.52 -1.91
N THR A 7 0.81 13.29 -2.33
CA THR A 7 -0.04 12.34 -1.60
C THR A 7 0.85 11.34 -0.88
N VAL A 8 0.63 11.18 0.43
CA VAL A 8 1.38 10.22 1.25
C VAL A 8 0.39 9.20 1.81
N VAL A 9 0.65 7.92 1.53
CA VAL A 9 -0.11 6.79 2.03
C VAL A 9 0.76 6.00 2.98
N ALA A 10 0.41 6.02 4.27
CA ALA A 10 1.03 5.17 5.27
C ALA A 10 0.29 3.84 5.33
N VAL A 11 1.02 2.72 5.26
CA VAL A 11 0.44 1.37 5.26
C VAL A 11 1.03 0.51 6.37
N ASP A 12 0.20 -0.34 6.94
CA ASP A 12 0.59 -1.37 7.91
C ASP A 12 -0.05 -2.67 7.44
N SER A 13 0.77 -3.57 6.91
CA SER A 13 0.34 -4.85 6.34
C SER A 13 0.12 -5.87 7.46
N PRO A 14 -0.94 -6.70 7.37
CA PRO A 14 -1.22 -7.69 8.40
C PRO A 14 -0.02 -8.63 8.60
N VAL A 15 0.44 -8.73 9.85
CA VAL A 15 1.43 -9.71 10.26
C VAL A 15 0.77 -11.06 10.43
N ASN A 16 1.31 -12.08 9.76
CA ASN A 16 0.94 -13.46 9.99
C ASN A 16 1.62 -13.97 11.26
N PRO A 17 0.92 -14.08 12.41
CA PRO A 17 1.57 -14.40 13.69
C PRO A 17 1.97 -15.87 13.79
N THR A 18 1.56 -16.72 12.84
CA THR A 18 1.60 -18.17 12.99
C THR A 18 2.39 -18.92 11.90
N ASN A 19 3.05 -18.23 10.95
CA ASN A 19 3.66 -18.86 9.76
C ASN A 19 2.68 -19.72 8.93
N THR A 20 1.37 -19.65 9.22
CA THR A 20 0.32 -20.34 8.45
C THR A 20 -0.07 -19.44 7.31
N PRO A 21 -0.06 -19.87 6.04
CA PRO A 21 -0.33 -18.96 4.93
C PRO A 21 -1.72 -18.30 5.06
N MET A 22 -1.78 -17.08 5.61
CA MET A 22 -2.90 -16.14 5.51
C MET A 22 -2.80 -15.40 4.16
N ALA A 23 -2.45 -16.14 3.11
CA ALA A 23 -2.23 -15.61 1.77
C ALA A 23 -3.45 -14.77 1.33
N ASP A 24 -4.65 -15.25 1.66
CA ASP A 24 -5.91 -14.57 1.32
C ASP A 24 -6.06 -13.18 1.95
N GLU A 25 -5.57 -12.95 3.18
CA GLU A 25 -5.68 -11.65 3.85
C GLU A 25 -4.59 -10.68 3.37
N SER A 26 -3.36 -11.15 3.17
CA SER A 26 -2.30 -10.35 2.57
C SER A 26 -2.65 -9.98 1.13
N ASP A 27 -3.12 -10.93 0.32
CA ASP A 27 -3.46 -10.69 -1.09
C ASP A 27 -4.61 -9.70 -1.21
N LYS A 28 -5.60 -9.79 -0.32
CA LYS A 28 -6.69 -8.80 -0.24
C LYS A 28 -6.19 -7.42 0.18
N PHE A 29 -5.26 -7.34 1.12
CA PHE A 29 -4.62 -6.08 1.51
C PHE A 29 -3.90 -5.45 0.32
N TYR A 30 -3.07 -6.21 -0.40
CA TYR A 30 -2.35 -5.73 -1.58
C TYR A 30 -3.29 -5.33 -2.72
N ALA A 31 -4.37 -6.08 -2.96
CA ALA A 31 -5.38 -5.74 -3.95
C ALA A 31 -6.07 -4.41 -3.61
N ASN A 32 -6.46 -4.22 -2.34
CA ASN A 32 -7.07 -2.96 -1.88
C ASN A 32 -6.09 -1.78 -1.95
N LEU A 33 -4.80 -2.00 -1.66
CA LEU A 33 -3.77 -0.98 -1.79
C LEU A 33 -3.61 -0.57 -3.26
N GLN A 34 -3.55 -1.54 -4.17
CA GLN A 34 -3.46 -1.29 -5.61
C GLN A 34 -4.66 -0.49 -6.12
N ASP A 35 -5.87 -0.84 -5.70
CA ASP A 35 -7.09 -0.10 -6.05
C ASP A 35 -7.07 1.34 -5.52
N THR A 36 -6.53 1.54 -4.32
CA THR A 36 -6.40 2.87 -3.71
C THR A 36 -5.41 3.73 -4.50
N VAL A 37 -4.25 3.17 -4.83
CA VAL A 37 -3.24 3.82 -5.67
C VAL A 37 -3.80 4.20 -7.04
N ASN A 38 -4.57 3.31 -7.67
CA ASN A 38 -5.18 3.55 -8.97
C ASN A 38 -6.20 4.71 -8.96
N ARG A 39 -6.78 5.05 -7.81
CA ARG A 39 -7.72 6.17 -7.65
C ARG A 39 -7.01 7.50 -7.39
N ILE A 40 -5.74 7.48 -6.97
CA ILE A 40 -4.98 8.69 -6.68
C ILE A 40 -4.42 9.25 -7.98
N SER A 41 -4.61 10.55 -8.20
CA SER A 41 -4.01 11.27 -9.34
C SER A 41 -2.48 11.29 -9.19
N THR A 42 -1.78 10.51 -10.00
CA THR A 42 -0.31 10.42 -10.02
C THR A 42 0.39 11.59 -10.74
N LYS A 43 -0.36 12.64 -11.09
CA LYS A 43 0.14 13.79 -11.87
C LYS A 43 1.27 14.56 -11.19
N ASP A 44 1.38 14.48 -9.87
CA ASP A 44 2.34 15.25 -9.07
C ASP A 44 3.34 14.33 -8.34
N MET A 45 2.94 13.70 -7.22
CA MET A 45 3.79 12.74 -6.49
C MET A 45 2.96 11.87 -5.54
N LEU A 46 3.20 10.56 -5.54
CA LEU A 46 2.64 9.59 -4.60
C LEU A 46 3.78 8.89 -3.85
N ILE A 47 3.74 8.93 -2.51
CA ILE A 47 4.66 8.22 -1.63
C ILE A 47 3.85 7.19 -0.84
N ILE A 48 4.23 5.93 -0.95
CA ILE A 48 3.67 4.84 -0.15
C ILE A 48 4.77 4.39 0.81
N MET A 49 4.49 4.38 2.11
CA MET A 49 5.48 4.09 3.15
C MET A 49 4.87 3.31 4.29
N GLY A 50 5.67 2.52 5.00
CA GLY A 50 5.23 1.74 6.16
C GLY A 50 5.72 0.30 6.10
N ASP A 51 5.14 -0.56 6.93
CA ASP A 51 5.49 -1.97 6.97
C ASP A 51 4.61 -2.75 6.01
N PHE A 52 5.22 -3.30 4.97
CA PHE A 52 4.52 -4.11 3.98
C PHE A 52 4.52 -5.59 4.37
N ASN A 53 5.39 -6.01 5.30
CA ASN A 53 5.55 -7.41 5.68
C ASN A 53 5.64 -8.36 4.45
N ALA A 54 6.21 -7.87 3.35
CA ALA A 54 6.38 -8.61 2.11
C ALA A 54 7.64 -9.49 2.23
N THR A 55 7.52 -10.78 1.94
CA THR A 55 8.69 -11.64 1.81
C THR A 55 9.04 -11.73 0.32
N ILE A 56 10.27 -11.35 -0.06
CA ILE A 56 10.84 -11.49 -1.41
C ILE A 56 11.32 -12.93 -1.62
#